data_AF-A0A271M0T5-F1
#
_entry.id   AF-A0A271M0T5-F1
#
_cell.length_a   1.000
_cell.length_b   1.000
_cell.length_c   1.000
_cell.angle_alpha   90.00
_cell.angle_beta   90.00
_cell.angle_gamma   90.00
#
_symmetry.space_group_name_H-M   'P 1'
#
loop_
_entity.id
_entity.type
_entity.pdbx_description
1 polymer ?
#
loop_
_entity_poly.entity_id
_entity_poly.type
_entity_poly.pdbx_seq_one_letter_code
_entity_poly.pdbx_strand_id
1 'polypeptide(L)'
;MWNKSSKAMILAAALTASAVIPAVVAPVATQAATLSISDFVIQKNGNLYSLVIGDYQGMKAGGVDFLKDAPVKYVQMGDGTTFSLNDYKDAKAAVPGGTMGAALDVLQDAGAAVKNVSIGKVVIDNNGNITLQDPGETGSGDDLEVIGIE
;
A
#
# COMPACT_ATOMS: atom_id res chain seq x y z
N MET A 1 -27.81 43.73 65.97
CA MET A 1 -26.39 43.75 65.53
C MET A 1 -25.60 42.92 66.51
N TRP A 2 -25.43 41.64 66.19
CA TRP A 2 -24.70 40.68 67.02
C TRP A 2 -23.28 40.58 66.49
N ASN A 3 -22.34 41.14 67.23
CA ASN A 3 -20.93 40.79 67.12
C ASN A 3 -20.74 39.52 67.96
N LYS A 4 -20.26 38.43 67.36
CA LYS A 4 -19.42 37.42 68.03
C LYS A 4 -18.91 36.41 67.01
N SER A 5 -17.69 36.65 66.57
CA SER A 5 -16.80 35.64 66.00
C SER A 5 -16.62 34.51 66.99
N SER A 6 -16.60 33.28 66.50
CA SER A 6 -15.64 32.22 66.85
C SER A 6 -16.16 30.89 66.33
N LYS A 7 -15.38 30.20 65.50
CA LYS A 7 -14.81 28.90 65.85
C LYS A 7 -13.90 28.39 64.73
N ALA A 8 -12.82 27.79 65.21
CA ALA A 8 -11.64 27.38 64.50
C ALA A 8 -11.83 26.10 63.67
N MET A 9 -10.89 25.92 62.75
CA MET A 9 -10.34 24.67 62.18
C MET A 9 -11.30 23.50 61.97
N ILE A 10 -11.50 23.12 60.70
CA ILE A 10 -11.41 21.69 60.32
C ILE A 10 -10.61 21.57 59.00
N LEU A 11 -9.65 20.66 59.11
CA LEU A 11 -8.71 20.10 58.15
C LEU A 11 -9.41 19.20 57.10
N ALA A 12 -8.84 19.20 55.89
CA ALA A 12 -8.91 18.18 54.83
C ALA A 12 -10.25 17.92 54.12
N ALA A 13 -10.22 18.07 52.79
CA ALA A 13 -10.26 16.95 51.85
C ALA A 13 -10.10 17.49 50.42
N ALA A 14 -9.18 16.91 49.66
CA ALA A 14 -9.04 17.14 48.23
C ALA A 14 -10.24 16.55 47.49
N LEU A 15 -10.87 17.30 46.58
CA LEU A 15 -11.79 16.73 45.59
C LEU A 15 -11.80 17.57 44.30
N THR A 16 -11.18 16.99 43.28
CA THR A 16 -11.46 17.07 41.83
C THR A 16 -12.08 18.35 41.28
N ALA A 17 -11.24 19.21 40.68
CA ALA A 17 -11.71 20.18 39.71
C ALA A 17 -12.16 19.45 38.44
N SER A 18 -13.49 19.29 38.27
CA SER A 18 -14.08 18.98 36.96
C SER A 18 -13.98 20.23 36.09
N ALA A 19 -12.96 20.28 35.24
CA ALA A 19 -12.97 21.16 34.08
C ALA A 19 -13.82 20.48 33.00
N VAL A 20 -14.96 21.09 32.68
CA VAL A 20 -15.73 20.76 31.48
C VAL A 20 -14.89 21.24 30.29
N ILE A 21 -14.14 20.32 29.69
CA ILE A 21 -13.45 20.57 28.42
C ILE A 21 -14.50 20.39 27.32
N PRO A 22 -14.69 21.33 26.38
CA PRO A 22 -15.47 21.04 25.20
C PRO A 22 -14.86 19.82 24.53
N ALA A 23 -15.67 18.79 24.31
CA ALA A 23 -15.28 17.62 23.55
C ALA A 23 -14.89 18.10 22.15
N VAL A 24 -13.60 18.37 21.96
CA VAL A 24 -12.97 18.34 20.66
C VAL A 24 -13.25 16.94 20.17
N VAL A 25 -14.20 16.83 19.24
CA VAL A 25 -14.37 15.63 18.43
C VAL A 25 -13.03 15.47 17.74
N ALA A 26 -12.13 14.70 18.36
CA ALA A 26 -10.91 14.26 17.72
C ALA A 26 -11.36 13.66 16.39
N PRO A 27 -10.76 14.05 15.26
CA PRO A 27 -11.06 13.35 14.02
C PRO A 27 -10.79 11.89 14.33
N VAL A 28 -11.81 11.07 14.15
CA VAL A 28 -11.65 9.62 14.18
C VAL A 28 -10.62 9.39 13.10
N ALA A 29 -9.36 9.21 13.52
CA ALA A 29 -8.35 8.62 12.67
C ALA A 29 -8.81 7.18 12.55
N THR A 30 -9.82 6.96 11.70
CA THR A 30 -9.93 5.72 10.96
C THR A 30 -8.55 5.58 10.37
N GLN A 31 -7.73 4.71 10.97
CA GLN A 31 -6.56 4.20 10.29
C GLN A 31 -7.14 3.54 9.04
N ALA A 32 -7.28 4.33 7.97
CA ALA A 32 -7.37 3.80 6.63
C ALA A 32 -6.18 2.85 6.58
N ALA A 33 -6.46 1.55 6.48
CA ALA A 33 -5.41 0.58 6.24
C ALA A 33 -4.57 1.19 5.11
N THR A 34 -3.33 1.55 5.39
CA THR A 34 -2.52 2.34 4.46
C THR A 34 -2.47 1.56 3.15
N LEU A 35 -3.27 1.99 2.16
CA LEU A 35 -3.35 1.28 0.90
C LEU A 35 -1.93 1.23 0.33
N SER A 36 -1.51 0.03 0.00
CA SER A 36 -0.13 -0.28 -0.38
C SER A 36 -0.14 -1.15 -1.62
N ILE A 37 0.82 -0.90 -2.50
CA ILE A 37 1.08 -1.76 -3.65
C ILE A 37 1.82 -2.98 -3.13
N SER A 38 1.29 -4.16 -3.42
CA SER A 38 1.93 -5.44 -3.14
C SER A 38 2.82 -5.86 -4.30
N ASP A 39 2.38 -5.60 -5.53
CA ASP A 39 3.04 -6.09 -6.73
C ASP A 39 3.06 -5.04 -7.84
N PHE A 40 4.14 -5.03 -8.61
CA PHE A 40 4.20 -4.34 -9.90
C PHE A 40 3.89 -5.33 -11.00
N VAL A 41 2.99 -4.94 -11.91
CA VAL A 41 2.73 -5.72 -13.10
C VAL A 41 3.61 -5.19 -14.23
N ILE A 42 4.58 -6.00 -14.64
CA ILE A 42 5.51 -5.73 -15.73
C ILE A 42 5.00 -6.36 -17.02
N GLN A 43 5.35 -5.77 -18.16
CA GLN A 43 5.14 -6.39 -19.46
C GLN A 43 6.43 -7.01 -19.96
N LYS A 44 6.40 -8.30 -20.33
CA LYS A 44 7.54 -9.00 -20.94
C LYS A 44 7.04 -9.92 -22.03
N ASN A 45 7.72 -9.94 -23.18
CA ASN A 45 7.34 -10.75 -24.34
C ASN A 45 5.86 -10.57 -24.78
N GLY A 46 5.30 -9.36 -24.57
CA GLY A 46 3.89 -9.05 -24.86
C GLY A 46 2.90 -9.42 -23.74
N ASN A 47 3.28 -10.28 -22.79
CA ASN A 47 2.47 -10.75 -21.67
C ASN A 47 2.69 -9.90 -20.41
N LEU A 48 1.75 -10.00 -19.47
CA LEU A 48 1.78 -9.29 -18.18
C LEU A 48 2.12 -10.25 -17.06
N TYR A 49 3.06 -9.86 -16.19
CA TYR A 49 3.47 -10.66 -15.04
C TYR A 49 3.50 -9.82 -13.77
N SER A 50 2.95 -10.37 -12.69
CA SER A 50 3.00 -9.79 -11.36
C SER A 50 4.34 -10.11 -10.70
N LEU A 51 5.03 -9.07 -10.26
CA LEU A 51 6.31 -9.13 -9.56
C LEU A 51 6.17 -8.41 -8.22
N VAL A 52 6.44 -9.12 -7.14
CA VAL A 52 6.35 -8.59 -5.77
C VAL A 52 7.22 -7.33 -5.66
N ILE A 53 6.69 -6.30 -5.01
CA ILE A 53 7.35 -4.99 -4.91
C ILE A 53 8.74 -5.05 -4.27
N GLY A 54 8.92 -5.94 -3.29
CA GLY A 54 10.20 -6.16 -2.62
C GLY A 54 11.26 -6.71 -3.59
N ASP A 55 10.87 -7.73 -4.37
CA ASP A 55 11.74 -8.34 -5.36
C ASP A 55 12.06 -7.39 -6.50
N TYR A 56 11.08 -6.62 -6.99
CA TYR A 56 11.31 -5.57 -7.97
C TYR A 56 12.35 -4.54 -7.49
N GLN A 57 12.25 -4.09 -6.24
CA GLN A 57 13.23 -3.16 -5.68
C GLN A 57 14.61 -3.80 -5.52
N GLY A 58 14.67 -5.07 -5.11
CA GLY A 58 15.92 -5.85 -5.04
C GLY A 58 16.58 -5.97 -6.41
N MET A 59 15.84 -6.37 -7.44
CA MET A 59 16.34 -6.47 -8.82
C MET A 59 16.80 -5.12 -9.37
N LYS A 60 16.05 -4.05 -9.09
CA LYS A 60 16.41 -2.70 -9.53
C LYS A 60 17.69 -2.21 -8.85
N ALA A 61 17.86 -2.49 -7.56
CA ALA A 61 19.07 -2.14 -6.82
C ALA A 61 20.28 -2.99 -7.24
N GLY A 62 20.06 -4.28 -7.53
CA GLY A 62 21.07 -5.20 -8.03
C GLY A 62 21.45 -5.02 -9.51
N GLY A 63 20.74 -4.15 -10.24
CA GLY A 63 21.02 -3.90 -11.65
C GLY A 63 20.68 -5.06 -12.58
N VAL A 64 19.72 -5.91 -12.20
CA VAL A 64 19.34 -7.12 -12.93
C VAL A 64 18.81 -6.77 -14.33
N ASP A 65 19.43 -7.33 -15.37
CA ASP A 65 19.09 -7.09 -16.77
C ASP A 65 17.62 -7.41 -17.11
N PHE A 66 17.01 -8.35 -16.39
CA PHE A 66 15.61 -8.74 -16.54
C PHE A 66 14.64 -7.54 -16.59
N LEU A 67 14.90 -6.48 -15.80
CA LEU A 67 14.04 -5.30 -15.71
C LEU A 67 14.23 -4.28 -16.83
N LYS A 68 15.31 -4.34 -17.62
CA LYS A 68 15.60 -3.34 -18.67
C LYS A 68 14.52 -3.35 -19.75
N ASP A 69 14.08 -4.53 -20.15
CA ASP A 69 13.04 -4.75 -21.16
C ASP A 69 11.67 -5.09 -20.57
N ALA A 70 11.48 -4.89 -19.26
CA ALA A 70 10.25 -5.23 -18.56
C ALA A 70 9.57 -3.99 -17.94
N PRO A 71 8.96 -3.12 -18.76
CA PRO A 71 8.30 -1.91 -18.27
C PRO A 71 7.12 -2.24 -17.36
N VAL A 72 7.03 -1.53 -16.23
CA VAL A 72 5.85 -1.58 -15.35
C VAL A 72 4.67 -0.93 -16.08
N LYS A 73 3.56 -1.66 -16.18
CA LYS A 73 2.32 -1.18 -16.81
C LYS A 73 1.21 -0.95 -15.79
N TYR A 74 1.18 -1.76 -14.73
CA TYR A 74 0.15 -1.68 -13.70
C TYR A 74 0.76 -1.79 -12.31
N VAL A 75 -0.03 -1.35 -11.33
CA VAL A 75 0.23 -1.54 -9.91
C VAL A 75 -0.89 -2.40 -9.34
N GLN A 76 -0.54 -3.39 -8.52
CA GLN A 76 -1.50 -4.28 -7.90
C GLN A 76 -1.41 -4.18 -6.38
N MET A 77 -2.57 -4.04 -5.74
CA MET A 77 -2.71 -4.03 -4.29
C MET A 77 -2.79 -5.46 -3.73
N GLY A 78 -2.62 -5.59 -2.42
CA GLY A 78 -2.63 -6.91 -1.75
C GLY A 78 -3.98 -7.63 -1.76
N ASP A 79 -5.07 -6.93 -2.07
CA ASP A 79 -6.40 -7.51 -2.31
C ASP A 79 -6.57 -8.03 -3.75
N GLY A 80 -5.55 -7.89 -4.61
CA GLY A 80 -5.55 -8.29 -6.01
C GLY A 80 -6.06 -7.21 -6.97
N THR A 81 -6.54 -6.08 -6.47
CA THR A 81 -7.05 -4.98 -7.30
C THR A 81 -5.90 -4.33 -8.08
N THR A 82 -6.09 -4.17 -9.39
CA THR A 82 -5.07 -3.67 -10.33
C THR A 82 -5.44 -2.30 -10.90
N PHE A 83 -4.48 -1.38 -10.95
CA PHE A 83 -4.63 -0.05 -11.58
C PHE A 83 -3.56 0.20 -12.63
N SER A 84 -3.88 0.95 -13.67
CA SER A 84 -2.88 1.43 -14.63
C SER A 84 -1.82 2.27 -13.92
N LEU A 85 -0.55 2.08 -14.31
CA LEU A 85 0.53 2.90 -13.78
C LEU A 85 0.34 4.39 -14.14
N ASN A 86 -0.28 4.69 -15.29
CA ASN A 86 -0.57 6.07 -15.67
C ASN A 86 -1.60 6.68 -14.73
N ASP A 87 -2.74 6.02 -14.54
CA ASP A 87 -3.79 6.49 -13.63
C ASP A 87 -3.24 6.68 -12.20
N TYR A 88 -2.37 5.77 -11.74
CA TYR A 88 -1.67 5.92 -10.47
C TYR A 88 -0.75 7.15 -10.42
N LYS A 89 -0.01 7.44 -11.48
CA LYS A 89 0.83 8.65 -11.56
C LYS A 89 -0.01 9.92 -11.55
N ASP A 90 -1.09 9.95 -12.31
CA ASP A 90 -2.01 11.08 -12.37
C ASP A 90 -2.69 11.31 -11.01
N ALA A 91 -3.19 10.26 -10.38
CA ALA A 91 -3.76 10.32 -9.04
C ALA A 91 -2.73 10.82 -8.01
N LYS A 92 -1.50 10.29 -8.05
CA LYS A 92 -0.43 10.73 -7.16
C LYS A 92 -0.05 12.20 -7.36
N ALA A 93 -0.07 12.69 -8.60
CA ALA A 93 0.19 14.09 -8.91
C ALA A 93 -0.95 15.02 -8.45
N ALA A 94 -2.19 14.52 -8.47
CA ALA A 94 -3.37 15.25 -8.02
C ALA A 94 -3.52 15.32 -6.49
N VAL A 95 -2.92 14.37 -5.75
CA VAL A 95 -3.01 14.30 -4.29
C VAL A 95 -2.00 15.25 -3.61
N PRO A 96 -2.45 16.19 -2.76
CA PRO A 96 -1.57 17.03 -1.96
C PRO A 96 -0.69 16.19 -1.02
N GLY A 97 0.63 16.36 -1.08
CA GLY A 97 1.59 15.55 -0.32
C GLY A 97 2.00 14.24 -0.99
N GLY A 98 1.36 13.87 -2.11
CA GLY A 98 1.83 12.81 -3.02
C GLY A 98 2.01 11.43 -2.36
N THR A 99 1.26 11.14 -1.30
CA THR A 99 1.39 9.85 -0.60
C THR A 99 0.76 8.74 -1.43
N MET A 100 1.41 7.59 -1.43
CA MET A 100 0.99 6.42 -2.21
C MET A 100 -0.41 5.94 -1.82
N GLY A 101 -0.69 5.86 -0.52
CA GLY A 101 -2.00 5.41 -0.02
C GLY A 101 -3.15 6.31 -0.45
N ALA A 102 -2.98 7.64 -0.45
CA ALA A 102 -4.02 8.56 -0.86
C ALA A 102 -4.26 8.55 -2.38
N ALA A 103 -3.22 8.29 -3.20
CA ALA A 103 -3.40 8.09 -4.63
C ALA A 103 -4.22 6.82 -4.94
N LEU A 104 -3.99 5.73 -4.19
CA LEU A 104 -4.74 4.49 -4.34
C LEU A 104 -6.20 4.64 -3.87
N ASP A 105 -6.43 5.43 -2.83
CA ASP A 105 -7.77 5.74 -2.33
C ASP A 105 -8.61 6.46 -3.41
N VAL A 106 -8.04 7.48 -4.05
CA VAL A 106 -8.65 8.19 -5.19
C VAL A 106 -8.99 7.24 -6.33
N LEU A 107 -8.10 6.30 -6.65
CA LEU A 107 -8.33 5.33 -7.73
C LEU A 107 -9.41 4.30 -7.39
N GLN A 108 -9.48 3.85 -6.13
CA GLN A 108 -10.54 2.96 -5.66
C GLN A 108 -11.90 3.66 -5.70
N ASP A 109 -11.99 4.88 -5.17
CA ASP A 109 -13.24 5.66 -5.15
C ASP A 109 -13.74 5.97 -6.57
N ALA A 110 -12.81 6.27 -7.49
CA ALA A 110 -13.11 6.47 -8.90
C ALA A 110 -13.53 5.19 -9.65
N GLY A 111 -13.38 4.00 -9.04
CA GLY A 111 -13.64 2.72 -9.69
C GLY A 111 -12.72 2.45 -10.89
N ALA A 112 -11.53 3.04 -10.91
CA ALA A 112 -10.57 2.98 -12.01
C ALA A 112 -9.83 1.61 -12.12
N ALA A 113 -10.25 0.63 -11.33
CA ALA A 113 -9.66 -0.70 -11.32
C ALA A 113 -9.79 -1.36 -12.71
N VAL A 114 -8.67 -1.85 -13.22
CA VAL A 114 -8.62 -2.58 -14.48
C VAL A 114 -9.21 -3.97 -14.25
N LYS A 115 -10.20 -4.33 -15.06
CA LYS A 115 -10.87 -5.63 -15.00
C LYS A 115 -10.39 -6.52 -16.13
N ASN A 116 -10.48 -7.83 -15.93
CA ASN A 116 -10.18 -8.86 -16.94
C ASN A 116 -8.72 -8.81 -17.46
N VAL A 117 -7.77 -8.49 -16.59
CA VAL A 117 -6.35 -8.55 -16.93
C VAL A 117 -5.84 -9.97 -16.65
N SER A 118 -5.32 -10.63 -17.68
CA SER A 118 -4.64 -11.91 -17.54
C SER A 118 -3.21 -11.65 -17.07
N ILE A 119 -2.91 -11.95 -15.81
CA ILE A 119 -1.62 -11.63 -15.17
C ILE A 119 -0.93 -12.92 -14.73
N GLY A 120 0.19 -13.22 -15.36
CA GLY A 120 1.08 -14.29 -14.95
C GLY A 120 1.86 -13.92 -13.69
N LYS A 121 2.76 -14.78 -13.25
CA LYS A 121 3.58 -14.54 -12.05
C LYS A 121 5.07 -14.58 -12.39
N VAL A 122 5.83 -13.65 -11.82
CA VAL A 122 7.29 -13.78 -11.76
C VAL A 122 7.63 -14.59 -10.51
N VAL A 123 8.34 -15.70 -10.69
CA VAL A 123 8.84 -16.55 -9.61
C VAL A 123 10.34 -16.43 -9.57
N ILE A 124 10.86 -16.12 -8.38
CA ILE A 124 12.30 -16.06 -8.13
C ILE A 124 12.60 -17.19 -7.16
N ASP A 125 13.49 -18.10 -7.56
CA ASP A 125 13.89 -19.20 -6.68
C ASP A 125 14.96 -18.77 -5.67
N ASN A 126 15.30 -19.67 -4.75
CA ASN A 126 16.31 -19.42 -3.70
C ASN A 126 17.74 -19.22 -4.25
N ASN A 127 17.98 -19.58 -5.51
CA ASN A 127 19.24 -19.39 -6.23
C ASN A 127 19.23 -18.08 -7.03
N GLY A 128 18.12 -17.32 -6.99
CA GLY A 128 17.94 -16.06 -7.70
C GLY A 128 17.42 -16.21 -9.13
N ASN A 129 17.20 -17.44 -9.64
CA ASN A 129 16.76 -17.58 -11.03
C ASN A 129 15.33 -17.06 -11.18
N ILE A 130 15.09 -16.38 -12.31
CA ILE A 130 13.82 -15.74 -12.61
C ILE A 130 13.07 -16.59 -13.62
N THR A 131 11.87 -17.01 -13.24
CA THR A 131 10.95 -17.77 -14.11
C THR A 131 9.67 -16.97 -14.30
N LEU A 132 9.16 -16.94 -15.53
CA LEU A 132 7.86 -16.38 -15.86
C LEU A 132 6.84 -17.52 -15.91
N GLN A 133 5.74 -17.37 -15.17
CA GLN A 133 4.62 -18.30 -15.18
C GLN A 133 3.42 -17.62 -15.85
N ASP A 134 2.96 -18.13 -16.98
CA ASP A 134 1.87 -17.53 -17.74
C ASP A 134 0.50 -17.65 -17.05
N PRO A 135 -0.42 -16.69 -17.30
CA PRO A 135 -1.70 -16.60 -16.59
C PRO A 135 -2.73 -17.73 -16.86
N GLY A 136 -2.37 -18.76 -17.63
CA GLY A 136 -3.26 -19.90 -17.95
C GLY A 136 -2.66 -21.27 -17.63
N GLU A 137 -1.39 -21.34 -17.20
CA GLU A 137 -0.67 -22.58 -16.97
C GLU A 137 -1.06 -23.19 -15.61
N THR A 138 -2.28 -23.69 -15.51
CA THR A 138 -2.64 -24.71 -14.51
C THR A 138 -2.27 -26.10 -15.06
N GLY A 139 -0.99 -26.27 -15.35
CA GLY A 139 -0.34 -27.55 -15.65
C GLY A 139 -0.63 -28.15 -17.02
N SER A 140 0.34 -28.08 -17.94
CA SER A 140 0.96 -29.28 -18.52
C SER A 140 2.07 -28.91 -19.52
N GLY A 141 3.33 -29.03 -19.08
CA GLY A 141 4.47 -29.40 -19.92
C GLY A 141 5.07 -28.32 -20.82
N ASP A 142 6.37 -28.09 -20.63
CA ASP A 142 7.32 -27.54 -21.61
C ASP A 142 6.97 -26.19 -22.27
N ASP A 143 7.19 -25.10 -21.54
CA ASP A 143 7.99 -23.94 -22.01
C ASP A 143 8.13 -22.92 -20.87
N LEU A 144 8.95 -23.24 -19.86
CA LEU A 144 9.40 -22.22 -18.91
C LEU A 144 10.62 -21.53 -19.52
N GLU A 145 10.46 -20.29 -19.98
CA GLU A 145 11.59 -19.47 -20.43
C GLU A 145 12.39 -19.06 -19.18
N VAL A 146 13.42 -19.85 -18.86
CA VAL A 146 14.35 -19.55 -17.77
C VAL A 146 15.29 -18.44 -18.25
N ILE A 147 15.14 -17.26 -17.67
CA ILE A 147 16.06 -16.14 -17.93
C ILE A 147 17.19 -16.26 -16.91
N GLY A 148 18.32 -16.82 -17.36
CA GLY A 148 19.54 -16.88 -16.57
C GLY A 148 20.05 -15.47 -16.26
N ILE A 149 20.40 -15.26 -14.99
CA ILE A 149 21.18 -14.11 -14.54
C ILE A 149 22.65 -14.54 -14.55
N GLU A 150 23.41 -14.09 -15.54
CA GLU A 150 24.89 -14.16 -15.56
C GLU A 150 25.51 -12.96 -14.82
#